data_AF-A0A815TN79-F1
#
_entry.id   AF-A0A815TN79-F1
#
_cell.length_a   1.000
_cell.length_b   1.000
_cell.length_c   1.000
_cell.angle_alpha   90.00
_cell.angle_beta   90.00
_cell.angle_gamma   90.00
#
_symmetry.space_group_name_H-M   'P 1'
#
loop_
_entity.id
_entity.type
_entity.pdbx_description
1 polymer ?
#
loop_
_entity_poly.entity_id
_entity_poly.type
_entity_poly.pdbx_seq_one_letter_code
_entity_poly.pdbx_strand_id
1 'polypeptide(L)'
;SCSDMSNGGFICECQDGWEGIHCETMMNYCENVTCENGGICQGLFGDYNCECLSASYSGRHCEITTKTLVARKVISKSVGYIGLLCITGLVSFIIILDILKYGFHIDPIRAERKRMRQKKDQKRRRMPTVVVRFQYIDEATSSHSNVAETIV
;
A
#
# COMPACT_ATOMS: atom_id res chain seq x y z
N SER A 1 0.16 -48.84 5.11
CA SER A 1 0.36 -49.94 4.13
C SER A 1 1.81 -49.90 3.67
N CYS A 2 2.48 -51.02 3.42
CA CYS A 2 3.88 -51.01 2.95
C CYS A 2 3.98 -51.67 1.57
N SER A 3 4.81 -51.10 0.70
CA SER A 3 5.02 -51.55 -0.68
C SER A 3 6.51 -51.62 -1.00
N ASP A 4 6.93 -52.67 -1.71
CA ASP A 4 8.32 -52.87 -2.11
C ASP A 4 8.71 -51.97 -3.28
N MET A 5 9.96 -51.50 -3.29
CA MET A 5 10.57 -50.68 -4.33
C MET A 5 11.47 -51.53 -5.25
N SER A 6 11.60 -51.15 -6.51
CA SER A 6 12.34 -51.91 -7.54
C SER A 6 13.85 -52.01 -7.30
N ASN A 7 14.41 -51.18 -6.43
CA ASN A 7 15.82 -51.19 -6.03
C ASN A 7 16.12 -52.05 -4.79
N GLY A 8 15.14 -52.83 -4.30
CA GLY A 8 15.28 -53.66 -3.10
C GLY A 8 15.01 -52.92 -1.79
N GLY A 9 14.50 -51.68 -1.84
CA GLY A 9 13.94 -50.97 -0.68
C GLY A 9 12.45 -51.24 -0.52
N PHE A 10 11.82 -50.62 0.49
CA PHE A 10 10.37 -50.60 0.67
C PHE A 10 9.95 -49.21 1.19
N ILE A 11 8.69 -48.84 0.97
CA ILE A 11 8.09 -47.60 1.49
C ILE A 11 6.77 -47.92 2.18
N CYS A 12 6.59 -47.35 3.38
CA CYS A 12 5.36 -47.48 4.15
C CYS A 12 4.58 -46.16 4.16
N GLU A 13 3.30 -46.24 3.81
CA GLU A 13 2.32 -45.19 4.04
C GLU A 13 1.76 -45.33 5.45
N CYS A 14 2.08 -44.35 6.30
CA CYS A 14 1.63 -44.30 7.69
C CYS A 14 0.21 -43.75 7.81
N GLN A 15 -0.52 -44.26 8.79
CA GLN A 15 -1.80 -43.66 9.19
C GLN A 15 -1.57 -42.32 9.87
N ASP A 16 -2.61 -41.48 9.89
CA ASP A 16 -2.54 -40.15 10.50
C ASP A 16 -2.00 -40.22 11.95
N GLY A 17 -0.96 -39.43 12.22
CA GLY A 17 -0.31 -39.36 13.52
C GLY A 17 0.78 -40.40 13.78
N TRP A 18 1.22 -41.15 12.76
CA TRP A 18 2.35 -42.07 12.85
C TRP A 18 3.43 -41.72 11.81
N GLU A 19 4.68 -41.97 12.19
CA GLU A 19 5.87 -41.70 11.39
C GLU A 19 6.95 -42.77 11.60
N GLY A 20 8.02 -42.71 10.82
CA GLY A 20 9.09 -43.71 10.81
C GLY A 20 9.05 -44.61 9.59
N ILE A 21 10.12 -45.39 9.39
CA ILE A 21 10.28 -46.27 8.21
C ILE A 21 9.21 -47.37 8.20
N HIS A 22 8.77 -47.78 9.38
CA HIS A 22 7.74 -48.79 9.61
C HIS A 22 6.48 -48.22 10.27
N CYS A 23 6.33 -46.89 10.32
CA CYS A 23 5.26 -46.20 11.05
C CYS A 23 5.21 -46.59 12.54
N GLU A 24 6.39 -46.79 13.12
CA GLU A 24 6.59 -47.29 14.48
C GLU A 24 6.56 -46.19 15.55
N THR A 25 6.71 -44.92 15.13
CA THR A 25 6.81 -43.77 16.02
C THR A 25 5.53 -42.96 15.93
N MET A 26 4.99 -42.54 17.07
CA MET A 26 3.87 -41.61 17.10
C MET A 26 4.39 -40.20 16.81
N MET A 27 3.73 -39.50 15.89
CA MET A 27 4.19 -38.20 15.40
C MET A 27 4.26 -37.19 16.55
N ASN A 28 5.42 -36.56 16.73
CA ASN A 28 5.59 -35.55 17.75
C ASN A 28 5.15 -34.17 17.22
N TYR A 29 3.90 -33.81 17.49
CA TYR A 29 3.34 -32.51 17.11
C TYR A 29 4.05 -31.29 17.74
N CYS A 30 4.93 -31.51 18.72
CA CYS A 30 5.74 -30.47 19.34
C CYS A 30 7.18 -30.36 18.79
N GLU A 31 7.62 -31.26 17.90
CA GLU A 31 9.03 -31.35 17.48
C GLU A 31 9.57 -30.05 16.85
N ASN A 32 8.72 -29.35 16.08
CA ASN A 32 9.05 -28.07 15.45
C ASN A 32 8.27 -26.88 16.05
N VAL A 33 7.71 -27.06 17.24
CA VAL A 33 6.94 -26.02 17.92
C VAL A 33 7.77 -25.44 19.05
N THR A 34 8.02 -24.14 18.99
CA THR A 34 8.64 -23.41 20.09
C THR A 34 7.60 -22.55 20.78
N CYS A 35 7.28 -22.88 22.04
CA CYS A 35 6.46 -22.02 22.88
C CYS A 35 7.36 -20.98 23.57
N GLU A 36 7.13 -19.71 23.27
CA GLU A 36 7.89 -18.58 23.81
C GLU A 36 7.61 -18.36 25.31
N ASN A 37 8.45 -17.55 25.95
CA ASN A 37 8.27 -17.12 27.34
C ASN A 37 8.12 -18.27 28.35
N GLY A 38 8.75 -19.41 28.07
CA GLY A 38 8.70 -20.60 28.92
C GLY A 38 7.36 -21.35 28.88
N GLY A 39 6.59 -21.19 27.80
CA GLY A 39 5.40 -22.01 27.56
C GLY A 39 5.76 -23.49 27.37
N ILE A 40 4.82 -24.37 27.71
CA ILE A 40 4.97 -25.81 27.58
C ILE A 40 4.16 -26.28 26.37
N CYS A 41 4.79 -26.98 25.43
CA CYS A 41 4.09 -27.56 24.29
C CYS A 41 3.38 -28.85 24.71
N GLN A 42 2.09 -28.94 24.41
CA GLN A 42 1.29 -30.15 24.52
C GLN A 42 0.89 -30.61 23.13
N GLY A 43 1.38 -31.79 22.72
CA GLY A 43 0.98 -32.39 21.45
C GLY A 43 -0.45 -32.89 21.53
N LEU A 44 -1.27 -32.54 20.54
CA LEU A 44 -2.65 -32.98 20.36
C LEU A 44 -2.71 -33.82 19.07
N PHE A 45 -3.72 -34.67 18.93
CA PHE A 45 -3.86 -35.43 17.68
C PHE A 45 -4.15 -34.47 16.52
N GLY A 46 -3.20 -34.35 15.58
CA GLY A 46 -3.29 -33.44 14.44
C GLY A 46 -2.96 -31.97 14.73
N ASP A 47 -2.63 -31.59 15.96
CA ASP A 47 -2.35 -30.19 16.34
C ASP A 47 -1.43 -30.11 17.57
N TYR A 48 -1.19 -28.91 18.06
CA TYR A 48 -0.48 -28.68 19.31
C TYR A 48 -1.12 -27.50 20.05
N ASN A 49 -0.92 -27.46 21.36
CA ASN A 49 -1.30 -26.33 22.18
C ASN A 49 -0.12 -25.90 23.07
N CYS A 50 0.23 -24.62 23.04
CA CYS A 50 1.19 -24.06 23.97
C CYS A 50 0.48 -23.60 25.25
N GLU A 51 0.78 -24.24 26.37
CA GLU A 51 0.33 -23.81 27.69
C GLU A 51 1.25 -22.70 28.20
N CYS A 52 0.73 -21.47 28.29
CA CYS A 52 1.51 -20.33 28.75
C CYS A 52 1.64 -20.33 30.29
N LEU A 53 2.88 -20.21 30.78
CA LEU A 53 3.21 -20.31 32.21
C LEU A 53 2.58 -19.20 33.08
N SER A 54 2.20 -18.08 32.47
CA SER A 54 1.63 -16.94 33.18
C SER A 54 0.49 -16.30 32.39
N ALA A 55 -0.50 -15.78 33.09
CA ALA A 55 -1.55 -14.94 32.52
C ALA A 55 -1.02 -13.63 31.89
N SER A 56 0.26 -13.30 32.10
CA SER A 56 0.92 -12.17 31.41
C SER A 56 1.35 -12.48 29.98
N TYR A 57 1.29 -13.74 29.56
CA TYR A 57 1.61 -14.19 28.21
C TYR A 57 0.36 -14.76 27.52
N SER A 58 0.27 -14.58 26.21
CA SER A 58 -0.85 -15.02 25.38
C SER A 58 -0.39 -15.22 23.93
N GLY A 59 -1.28 -15.65 23.04
CA GLY A 59 -0.94 -16.02 21.65
C GLY A 59 -0.78 -17.52 21.46
N ARG A 60 -0.66 -17.98 20.21
CA ARG A 60 -0.58 -19.41 19.87
C ARG A 60 0.72 -20.04 20.37
N HIS A 61 1.77 -19.24 20.51
CA HIS A 61 3.08 -19.64 21.00
C HIS A 61 3.47 -18.87 22.25
N CYS A 62 2.52 -18.30 22.99
CA CYS A 62 2.80 -17.46 24.17
C CYS A 62 3.68 -16.23 23.88
N GLU A 63 3.68 -15.72 22.64
CA GLU A 63 4.53 -14.62 22.17
C GLU A 63 4.05 -13.22 22.62
N ILE A 64 2.76 -13.09 22.97
CA ILE A 64 2.13 -11.81 23.31
C ILE A 64 2.30 -11.55 24.80
N THR A 65 3.10 -10.56 25.17
CA THR A 65 3.21 -10.10 26.57
C THR A 65 2.23 -8.98 26.88
N THR A 66 1.66 -8.93 28.08
CA THR A 66 0.80 -7.83 28.56
C THR A 66 1.40 -6.43 28.38
N LYS A 67 2.72 -6.29 28.47
CA LYS A 67 3.45 -5.03 28.16
C LYS A 67 3.19 -4.55 26.73
N THR A 68 3.16 -5.47 25.76
CA THR A 68 2.91 -5.15 24.35
C THR A 68 1.46 -4.75 24.08
N LEU A 69 0.51 -5.33 24.81
CA LEU A 69 -0.91 -4.98 24.72
C LEU A 69 -1.19 -3.57 25.27
N VAL A 70 -0.55 -3.20 26.38
CA VAL A 70 -0.64 -1.84 26.93
C VAL A 70 -0.01 -0.84 25.96
N ALA A 71 1.17 -1.14 25.42
CA ALA A 71 1.82 -0.30 24.41
C ALA A 71 0.93 -0.12 23.16
N ARG A 72 0.36 -1.20 22.61
CA ARG A 72 -0.58 -1.14 21.47
C ARG A 72 -1.80 -0.26 21.77
N LYS A 73 -2.38 -0.37 22.96
CA LYS A 73 -3.56 0.42 23.36
C LYS A 73 -3.22 1.90 23.56
N VAL A 74 -2.03 2.21 24.07
CA VAL A 74 -1.52 3.58 24.21
C VAL A 74 -1.26 4.19 22.83
N ILE A 75 -0.55 3.48 21.95
CA ILE A 75 -0.24 3.94 20.59
C ILE A 75 -1.55 4.20 19.81
N SER A 76 -2.54 3.30 19.92
CA SER A 76 -3.85 3.48 19.26
C SER A 76 -4.56 4.77 19.70
N LYS A 77 -4.54 5.09 20.99
CA LYS A 77 -5.14 6.33 21.51
C LYS A 77 -4.33 7.57 21.08
N SER A 78 -3.00 7.48 21.12
CA SER A 78 -2.12 8.60 20.76
C SER A 78 -2.21 8.96 19.28
N VAL A 79 -2.26 7.98 18.37
CA VAL A 79 -2.39 8.24 16.92
C VAL A 79 -3.74 8.88 16.60
N GLY A 80 -4.83 8.43 17.24
CA GLY A 80 -6.15 9.06 17.11
C GLY A 80 -6.17 10.51 17.60
N TYR A 81 -5.53 10.80 18.74
CA TYR A 81 -5.44 12.15 19.28
C TYR A 81 -4.60 13.09 18.40
N ILE A 82 -3.46 12.61 17.88
CA ILE A 82 -2.62 13.38 16.94
C ILE A 82 -3.42 13.70 15.68
N GLY A 83 -4.17 12.73 15.13
CA GLY A 83 -5.04 12.95 13.98
C GLY A 83 -6.09 14.03 14.24
N LEU A 84 -6.75 14.00 15.41
CA LEU A 84 -7.74 15.00 15.79
C LEU A 84 -7.13 16.41 15.88
N LEU A 85 -5.97 16.56 16.53
CA LEU A 85 -5.27 17.84 16.65
C LEU A 85 -4.90 18.42 15.28
N CYS A 86 -4.41 17.58 14.36
CA CYS A 86 -4.10 17.99 12.99
C CYS A 86 -5.35 18.49 12.26
N ILE A 87 -6.47 17.77 12.34
CA ILE A 87 -7.72 18.15 11.70
C ILE A 87 -8.23 19.48 12.28
N THR A 88 -8.23 19.63 13.60
CA THR A 88 -8.66 20.88 14.24
C THR A 88 -7.76 22.05 13.81
N GLY A 89 -6.45 21.86 13.75
CA GLY A 89 -5.52 22.90 13.30
C GLY A 89 -5.75 23.32 11.85
N LEU A 90 -6.02 22.37 10.95
CA LEU A 90 -6.35 22.64 9.55
C LEU A 90 -7.66 23.41 9.42
N VAL A 91 -8.71 23.00 10.14
CA VAL A 91 -10.00 23.69 10.14
C VAL A 91 -9.87 25.09 10.70
N SER A 92 -9.17 25.27 11.82
CA SER A 92 -8.88 26.59 12.39
C SER A 92 -8.13 27.48 11.39
N PHE A 93 -7.14 26.94 10.68
CA PHE A 93 -6.40 27.69 9.67
C PHE A 93 -7.30 28.11 8.50
N ILE A 94 -8.15 27.23 7.99
CA ILE A 94 -9.12 27.56 6.92
C ILE A 94 -10.08 28.66 7.39
N ILE A 95 -10.62 28.54 8.61
CA ILE A 95 -11.51 29.55 9.19
C ILE A 95 -10.79 30.90 9.32
N ILE A 96 -9.53 30.92 9.77
CA ILE A 96 -8.73 32.14 9.85
C ILE A 96 -8.54 32.75 8.45
N LEU A 97 -8.22 31.94 7.45
CA LEU A 97 -8.10 32.42 6.06
C LEU A 97 -9.41 33.00 5.53
N ASP A 98 -10.53 32.37 5.83
CA ASP A 98 -11.84 32.86 5.44
C ASP A 98 -12.18 34.16 6.19
N ILE A 99 -11.92 34.28 7.49
CA ILE A 99 -12.13 35.54 8.24
C ILE A 99 -11.24 36.66 7.69
N LEU A 100 -9.97 36.38 7.37
CA LEU A 100 -9.08 37.38 6.77
C LEU A 100 -9.57 37.81 5.38
N LYS A 101 -10.11 36.87 4.60
CA LYS A 101 -10.61 37.13 3.26
C LYS A 101 -11.95 37.86 3.26
N TYR A 102 -12.91 37.45 4.08
CA TYR A 102 -14.26 38.02 4.12
C TYR A 102 -14.34 39.25 5.03
N GLY A 103 -13.57 39.30 6.11
CA GLY A 103 -13.55 40.41 7.06
C GLY A 103 -12.72 41.60 6.58
N PHE A 104 -11.53 41.36 6.02
CA PHE A 104 -10.63 42.43 5.60
C PHE A 104 -10.51 42.58 4.08
N HIS A 105 -11.09 41.67 3.29
CA HIS A 105 -11.02 41.71 1.83
C HIS A 105 -9.58 41.68 1.26
N ILE A 106 -8.61 41.25 2.07
CA ILE A 106 -7.20 41.13 1.70
C ILE A 106 -7.01 39.75 1.07
N ASP A 107 -7.00 39.68 -0.26
CA ASP A 107 -6.62 38.47 -1.01
C ASP A 107 -5.10 38.45 -1.22
N PRO A 108 -4.29 37.72 -0.42
CA PRO A 108 -2.83 37.70 -0.56
C PRO A 108 -2.36 37.13 -1.91
N ILE A 109 -3.18 36.29 -2.55
CA ILE A 109 -2.88 35.63 -3.84
C ILE A 109 -3.21 36.54 -5.05
N ARG A 110 -3.86 37.70 -4.83
CA ARG A 110 -4.33 38.56 -5.93
C ARG A 110 -3.18 39.12 -6.78
N ALA A 111 -2.07 39.47 -6.14
CA ALA A 111 -0.87 40.00 -6.82
C ALA A 111 -0.20 38.93 -7.69
N GLU A 112 -0.01 37.72 -7.16
CA GLU A 112 0.54 36.57 -7.90
C GLU A 112 -0.34 36.16 -9.08
N ARG A 113 -1.68 36.12 -8.91
CA ARG A 113 -2.61 35.85 -10.02
C ARG A 113 -2.50 36.88 -11.15
N LYS A 114 -2.25 38.16 -10.85
CA LYS A 114 -2.01 39.20 -11.88
C LYS A 114 -0.68 38.95 -12.62
N ARG A 115 0.41 38.64 -11.91
CA ARG A 115 1.71 38.30 -12.50
C ARG A 115 1.62 37.10 -13.45
N MET A 116 0.90 36.05 -13.04
CA MET A 116 0.70 34.84 -13.86
C MET A 116 -0.08 35.13 -15.14
N ARG A 117 -1.13 35.98 -15.08
CA ARG A 117 -1.87 36.41 -16.27
C ARG A 117 -1.01 37.23 -17.23
N GLN A 118 -0.21 38.16 -16.71
CA GLN A 118 0.72 38.96 -17.53
C GLN A 118 1.73 38.10 -18.27
N LYS A 119 2.33 37.10 -17.61
CA LYS A 119 3.24 36.14 -18.27
C LYS A 119 2.54 35.36 -19.38
N LYS A 120 1.29 34.94 -19.16
CA LYS A 120 0.49 34.20 -20.15
C LYS A 120 0.14 35.07 -21.36
N ASP A 121 -0.23 36.33 -21.13
CA ASP A 121 -0.52 37.30 -22.19
C ASP A 121 0.75 37.67 -22.97
N GLN A 122 1.87 37.86 -22.29
CA GLN A 122 3.16 38.10 -22.93
C GLN A 122 3.61 36.90 -23.79
N LYS A 123 3.40 35.67 -23.31
CA LYS A 123 3.66 34.45 -24.09
C LYS A 123 2.74 34.35 -25.30
N ARG A 124 1.45 34.69 -25.18
CA ARG A 124 0.51 34.79 -26.31
C ARG A 124 0.94 35.82 -27.34
N ARG A 125 1.39 37.01 -26.92
CA ARG A 125 1.86 38.07 -27.83
C ARG A 125 3.17 37.72 -28.54
N ARG A 126 4.01 36.90 -27.93
CA ARG A 126 5.26 36.41 -28.54
C ARG A 126 5.06 35.18 -29.44
N MET A 127 3.87 34.58 -29.46
CA MET A 127 3.59 33.50 -30.41
C MET A 127 3.44 34.10 -31.81
N PRO A 128 4.17 33.58 -32.81
CA PRO A 128 4.03 34.03 -34.18
C PRO A 128 2.60 33.76 -34.66
N THR A 129 2.05 34.71 -35.40
CA THR A 129 0.72 34.56 -36.01
C THR A 129 0.88 33.69 -37.25
N VAL A 130 0.28 32.49 -37.25
CA VAL A 130 0.31 31.59 -38.40
C VAL A 130 -0.67 32.14 -39.46
N VAL A 131 -0.14 32.64 -40.57
CA VAL A 131 -0.95 33.13 -41.70
C VAL A 131 -1.10 32.00 -42.70
N VAL A 132 -2.29 31.38 -42.73
CA VAL A 132 -2.59 30.35 -43.73
C VAL A 132 -3.06 31.05 -45.01
N ARG A 133 -2.30 30.90 -46.10
CA ARG A 133 -2.69 31.38 -47.42
C ARG A 133 -3.30 30.21 -48.20
N PHE A 134 -4.57 30.33 -48.54
CA PHE A 134 -5.23 29.39 -49.45
C PHE A 134 -5.04 29.90 -50.89
N GLN A 135 -4.42 29.07 -51.72
CA GLN A 135 -4.23 29.35 -53.14
C GLN A 135 -5.23 28.52 -53.92
N TYR A 136 -6.18 29.17 -54.58
CA TYR A 136 -7.19 28.50 -55.40
C TYR A 136 -6.60 28.24 -56.78
N ILE A 137 -6.66 26.99 -57.22
CA ILE A 137 -6.27 26.57 -58.57
C ILE A 137 -7.56 26.52 -59.37
N ASP A 138 -7.71 27.42 -60.35
CA ASP A 138 -8.80 27.34 -61.31
C ASP A 138 -8.55 26.14 -62.23
N GLU A 139 -9.48 25.19 -62.18
CA GLU A 139 -9.36 23.88 -62.83
C GLU A 139 -9.67 24.01 -64.33
N ALA A 140 -8.65 24.34 -65.11
CA ALA A 140 -8.62 24.07 -66.54
C ALA A 140 -7.48 23.11 -66.85
N THR A 141 -7.87 21.86 -67.12
CA THR A 141 -7.13 20.81 -67.84
C THR A 141 -5.93 20.12 -67.18
N SER A 142 -6.23 18.89 -66.73
CA SER A 142 -5.45 17.64 -66.82
C SER A 142 -4.06 17.52 -66.17
N SER A 143 -4.01 16.54 -65.27
CA SER A 143 -2.88 15.63 -64.96
C SER A 143 -1.79 16.10 -64.00
N HIS A 144 -1.68 15.34 -62.90
CA HIS A 144 -0.54 15.11 -62.01
C HIS A 144 0.30 16.31 -61.54
N SER A 145 0.26 16.61 -60.24
CA SER A 145 1.48 16.78 -59.42
C SER A 145 1.19 17.11 -57.94
N ASN A 146 2.07 16.60 -57.07
CA ASN A 146 1.98 16.61 -55.61
C ASN A 146 1.98 18.02 -55.01
N VAL A 147 1.13 18.24 -53.99
CA VAL A 147 1.08 19.48 -53.21
C VAL A 147 2.30 19.55 -52.29
N ALA A 148 3.17 20.54 -52.50
CA ALA A 148 4.21 20.92 -51.56
C ALA A 148 3.68 21.99 -50.59
N GLU A 149 3.77 21.72 -49.29
CA GLU A 149 3.41 22.66 -48.22
C GLU A 149 4.65 23.46 -47.81
N THR A 150 4.68 24.76 -48.10
CA THR A 150 5.72 25.68 -47.60
C THR A 150 5.19 26.37 -46.35
N ILE A 151 5.74 25.99 -45.19
CA ILE A 151 5.49 26.60 -43.88
C ILE A 151 6.50 27.75 -43.71
N VAL A 152 6.03 28.98 -43.46
CA VAL A 152 6.85 30.12 -43.00
C VAL A 152 6.35 30.59 -41.64
#